data_AF-A0A938UWT7-F1
#
_entry.id   AF-A0A938UWT7-F1
#
_cell.length_a   1.000
_cell.length_b   1.000
_cell.length_c   1.000
_cell.angle_alpha   90.00
_cell.angle_beta   90.00
_cell.angle_gamma   90.00
#
_symmetry.space_group_name_H-M   'P 1'
#
loop_
_entity.id
_entity.type
_entity.pdbx_description
1 polymer ?
#
loop_
_entity_poly.entity_id
_entity_poly.type
_entity_poly.pdbx_seq_one_letter_code
_entity_poly.pdbx_strand_id
1 'polypeptide(L)'
;MERIPRAIYTRELREEAVRLVTEGGLSIPEVGRRLSVAASTIRYWIKANKEGKLKEVGKQQRPLTEVEMELARVKRELAETRMERDILKKATAYFAKESLPPTRS
;
A
#
# COMPACT_ATOMS: atom_id res chain seq x y z
N MET A 1 -5.15 4.02 -7.84
CA MET A 1 -5.03 3.38 -6.51
C MET A 1 -3.77 3.91 -5.85
N GLU A 2 -3.93 4.75 -4.85
CA GLU A 2 -2.79 5.31 -4.12
C GLU A 2 -2.08 4.22 -3.34
N ARG A 3 -0.76 4.17 -3.50
CA ARG A 3 0.07 3.21 -2.77
C ARG A 3 0.24 3.74 -1.36
N ILE A 4 -0.38 3.04 -0.39
CA ILE A 4 -0.13 3.26 1.04
C ILE A 4 1.39 3.29 1.25
N PRO A 5 1.92 4.26 2.01
CA PRO A 5 3.35 4.33 2.31
C PRO A 5 3.87 2.97 2.78
N ARG A 6 4.96 2.49 2.19
CA ARG A 6 5.54 1.20 2.59
C ARG A 6 6.05 1.35 4.02
N ALA A 7 5.52 0.54 4.93
CA ALA A 7 6.04 0.45 6.28
C ALA A 7 7.52 0.04 6.23
N ILE A 8 8.37 0.84 6.89
CA ILE A 8 9.80 0.55 7.06
C ILE A 8 9.94 -0.29 8.31
N TYR A 9 10.41 -1.53 8.15
CA TYR A 9 10.58 -2.46 9.27
C TYR A 9 12.06 -2.53 9.69
N THR A 10 12.30 -2.48 10.99
CA THR A 10 13.64 -2.62 11.57
C THR A 10 14.23 -3.99 11.25
N ARG A 11 15.56 -4.11 11.34
CA ARG A 11 16.24 -5.38 11.06
C ARG A 11 15.88 -6.41 12.12
N GLU A 12 15.81 -5.98 13.36
CA GLU A 12 15.54 -6.77 14.55
C GLU A 12 14.15 -7.42 14.45
N LEU A 13 13.14 -6.64 14.03
CA LEU A 13 11.78 -7.14 13.83
C LEU A 13 11.71 -8.22 12.74
N ARG A 14 12.50 -8.05 11.67
CA ARG A 14 12.58 -9.04 10.57
C ARG A 14 13.21 -10.34 11.03
N GLU A 15 14.32 -10.24 11.77
CA GLU A 15 15.02 -11.39 12.33
C GLU A 15 14.16 -12.12 13.35
N GLU A 16 13.46 -11.40 14.22
CA GLU A 16 12.52 -12.00 15.18
C GLU A 16 11.36 -12.72 14.50
N ALA A 17 10.73 -12.09 13.50
CA ALA A 17 9.64 -12.70 12.78
C ALA A 17 10.05 -14.01 12.08
N VAL A 18 11.25 -14.02 11.49
CA VAL A 18 11.80 -15.25 10.88
C VAL A 18 12.06 -16.30 11.95
N ARG A 19 12.71 -15.93 13.07
CA ARG A 19 13.01 -16.83 14.19
C ARG A 19 11.76 -17.50 14.76
N LEU A 20 10.69 -16.74 14.97
CA LEU A 20 9.42 -17.25 15.49
C LEU A 20 8.79 -18.33 14.57
N VAL A 21 9.02 -18.22 13.26
CA VAL A 21 8.51 -19.21 12.30
C VAL A 21 9.47 -20.39 12.14
N THR A 22 10.77 -20.16 12.03
CA THR A 22 11.76 -21.22 11.74
C THR A 22 12.15 -22.03 12.96
N GLU A 23 12.35 -21.36 14.09
CA GLU A 23 12.77 -21.98 15.36
C GLU A 23 11.58 -22.16 16.31
N GLY A 24 10.68 -21.17 16.35
CA GLY A 24 9.51 -21.19 17.23
C GLY A 24 8.35 -22.06 16.71
N GLY A 25 8.42 -22.55 15.47
CA GLY A 25 7.38 -23.40 14.87
C GLY A 25 6.02 -22.72 14.67
N LEU A 26 5.92 -21.40 14.89
CA LEU A 26 4.65 -20.68 14.78
C LEU A 26 4.25 -20.50 13.31
N SER A 27 2.94 -20.50 13.08
CA SER A 27 2.41 -20.29 11.73
C SER A 27 2.61 -18.83 11.29
N ILE A 28 2.80 -18.61 9.98
CA ILE A 28 2.97 -17.25 9.43
C ILE A 28 1.81 -16.30 9.79
N PRO A 29 0.53 -16.71 9.71
CA PRO A 29 -0.58 -15.85 10.11
C PRO A 29 -0.55 -15.48 11.60
N GLU A 30 -0.11 -16.41 12.45
CA GLU A 30 0.00 -16.17 13.89
C GLU A 30 1.11 -15.19 14.23
N VAL A 31 2.30 -15.36 13.65
CA VAL A 31 3.41 -14.41 13.79
C VAL A 31 3.01 -13.03 13.25
N GLY A 32 2.30 -12.97 12.13
CA GLY A 32 1.78 -11.72 11.58
C GLY A 32 0.84 -11.00 12.55
N ARG A 33 -0.07 -11.72 13.22
CA ARG A 33 -0.94 -11.14 14.26
C ARG A 33 -0.14 -10.66 15.46
N ARG A 34 0.83 -11.44 15.95
CA ARG A 34 1.63 -11.12 17.15
C ARG A 34 2.51 -9.89 16.96
N LEU A 35 3.10 -9.74 15.78
CA LEU A 35 4.00 -8.63 15.46
C LEU A 35 3.28 -7.46 14.76
N SER A 36 1.97 -7.55 14.54
CA SER A 36 1.19 -6.59 13.76
C SER A 36 1.77 -6.34 12.35
N VAL A 37 2.26 -7.41 11.71
CA VAL A 37 2.84 -7.39 10.36
C VAL A 37 1.99 -8.23 9.42
N ALA A 38 1.76 -7.75 8.21
CA ALA A 38 1.02 -8.49 7.20
C ALA A 38 1.68 -9.87 6.92
N ALA A 39 0.88 -10.93 6.88
CA ALA A 39 1.36 -12.30 6.64
C ALA A 39 2.14 -12.45 5.31
N SER A 40 1.80 -11.65 4.29
CA SER A 40 2.55 -11.57 3.03
C SER A 40 3.97 -11.05 3.21
N THR A 41 4.16 -10.05 4.07
CA THR A 41 5.46 -9.51 4.43
C THR A 41 6.30 -10.55 5.17
N ILE A 42 5.71 -11.28 6.12
CA ILE A 42 6.40 -12.37 6.82
C ILE A 42 6.82 -13.49 5.85
N ARG A 43 5.93 -13.90 4.93
CA ARG A 43 6.27 -14.85 3.84
C ARG A 43 7.48 -14.39 3.03
N TYR A 44 7.52 -13.11 2.67
CA TYR A 44 8.63 -12.52 1.94
C TYR A 44 9.94 -12.58 2.74
N TRP A 45 9.92 -12.27 4.04
CA TRP A 45 11.12 -12.36 4.89
C TRP A 45 11.64 -13.78 5.04
N ILE A 46 10.75 -14.77 5.19
CA ILE A 46 11.16 -16.18 5.23
C ILE A 46 11.84 -16.59 3.93
N LYS A 47 11.28 -16.19 2.78
CA LYS A 47 11.91 -16.44 1.48
C LYS A 47 13.28 -15.77 1.39
N ALA A 48 13.38 -14.49 1.75
CA ALA A 48 14.66 -13.77 1.77
C ALA A 48 15.68 -14.42 2.72
N ASN A 49 15.24 -14.96 3.86
CA ASN A 49 16.10 -15.70 4.79
C ASN A 49 16.64 -17.00 4.18
N LYS A 50 15.79 -17.77 3.50
CA LYS A 50 16.20 -18.99 2.78
C LYS A 50 17.22 -18.70 1.68
N GLU A 51 17.14 -17.53 1.06
CA GLU A 51 18.08 -17.08 0.03
C GLU A 51 19.35 -16.42 0.61
N GLY A 52 19.49 -16.30 1.94
CA GLY A 52 20.62 -15.62 2.60
C GLY A 52 20.59 -14.09 2.49
N LYS A 53 19.48 -13.51 1.99
CA LYS A 53 19.32 -12.09 1.66
C LYS A 53 18.49 -11.31 2.68
N LEU A 54 18.16 -11.87 3.84
CA LEU A 54 17.34 -11.18 4.85
C LEU A 54 17.94 -9.84 5.28
N LYS A 55 19.28 -9.76 5.37
CA LYS A 55 20.02 -8.54 5.70
C LYS A 55 19.95 -7.46 4.61
N GLU A 56 19.58 -7.82 3.38
CA GLU A 56 19.44 -6.89 2.25
C GLU A 56 18.04 -6.29 2.15
N VAL A 57 17.04 -6.94 2.76
CA VAL A 57 15.68 -6.41 2.84
C VAL A 57 15.72 -5.01 3.45
N GLY A 58 15.05 -4.04 2.84
CA GLY A 58 14.98 -2.68 3.35
C GLY A 58 16.29 -1.85 3.31
N LYS A 59 17.45 -2.41 2.94
CA LYS A 59 18.71 -1.62 2.81
C LYS A 59 18.61 -0.49 1.79
N GLN A 60 17.79 -0.67 0.75
CA GLN A 60 17.52 0.34 -0.28
C GLN A 60 16.33 1.24 0.05
N GLN A 61 15.60 0.96 1.15
CA GLN A 61 14.55 1.87 1.61
C GLN A 61 15.21 3.00 2.39
N ARG A 62 15.63 4.05 1.68
CA ARG A 62 15.94 5.32 2.32
C ARG A 62 14.65 5.90 2.92
N PRO A 63 14.71 6.62 4.05
CA PRO A 63 13.62 7.50 4.45
C PRO A 63 13.26 8.38 3.25
N LEU A 64 11.96 8.50 2.95
CA LEU A 64 11.51 9.45 1.94
C LEU A 64 12.03 10.82 2.36
N THR A 65 12.66 11.54 1.43
CA THR A 65 13.02 12.93 1.71
C THR A 65 11.75 13.75 1.90
N GLU A 66 11.83 14.87 2.60
CA GLU A 66 10.69 15.79 2.80
C GLU A 66 10.02 16.14 1.45
N VAL A 67 10.83 16.36 0.42
CA VAL A 67 10.37 16.59 -0.97
C VAL A 67 9.59 15.39 -1.54
N GLU A 68 10.04 14.16 -1.28
CA GLU A 68 9.33 12.95 -1.75
C GLU A 68 8.02 12.73 -0.99
N MET A 69 7.96 13.10 0.29
CA MET A 69 6.74 13.06 1.09
C MET A 69 5.72 14.09 0.60
N GLU A 70 6.13 15.33 0.40
CA GLU A 70 5.28 16.39 -0.15
C GLU A 70 4.81 16.03 -1.57
N LEU A 71 5.69 15.49 -2.42
CA LEU A 71 5.31 15.01 -3.75
C LEU A 71 4.25 13.89 -3.67
N ALA A 72 4.36 12.98 -2.71
CA ALA A 72 3.37 11.93 -2.50
C ALA A 72 2.02 12.51 -2.04
N ARG A 73 2.04 13.49 -1.12
CA ARG A 73 0.83 14.18 -0.65
C ARG A 73 0.13 14.92 -1.77
N VAL A 74 0.87 15.72 -2.53
CA VAL A 74 0.33 16.50 -3.67
C VAL A 74 -0.25 15.58 -4.74
N LYS A 75 0.41 14.43 -5.03
CA LYS A 75 -0.13 13.45 -5.98
C LYS A 75 -1.45 12.83 -5.51
N ARG A 76 -1.60 12.64 -4.19
CA ARG A 76 -2.83 12.15 -3.58
C ARG A 76 -3.96 13.17 -3.70
N GLU A 77 -3.72 14.40 -3.25
CA GLU A 77 -4.68 15.50 -3.36
C GLU A 77 -5.12 15.72 -4.82
N LEU A 78 -4.18 15.64 -5.77
CA LEU A 78 -4.48 15.75 -7.19
C LEU A 78 -5.35 14.60 -7.72
N ALA A 79 -5.13 13.38 -7.23
CA ALA A 79 -5.94 12.22 -7.62
C ALA A 79 -7.37 12.33 -7.08
N GLU A 80 -7.51 12.72 -5.81
CA GLU A 80 -8.80 12.98 -5.15
C GLU A 80 -9.57 14.09 -5.89
N THR A 81 -8.94 15.24 -6.12
CA THR A 81 -9.55 16.36 -6.86
C THR A 81 -9.99 15.96 -8.27
N ARG A 82 -9.18 15.16 -8.98
CA ARG A 82 -9.54 14.67 -10.34
C ARG A 82 -10.76 13.76 -10.29
N MET A 83 -10.82 12.88 -9.29
CA MET A 83 -11.95 11.98 -9.10
C MET A 83 -13.24 12.76 -8.81
N GLU A 84 -13.19 13.73 -7.89
CA GLU A 84 -14.33 14.60 -7.58
C GLU A 84 -14.83 15.35 -8.81
N ARG A 85 -13.92 15.95 -9.57
CA ARG A 85 -14.26 16.63 -10.84
C ARG A 85 -14.93 15.68 -11.82
N ASP A 86 -14.43 14.46 -11.94
CA ASP A 86 -14.97 13.47 -12.88
C ASP A 86 -16.34 12.96 -12.46
N ILE A 87 -16.60 12.85 -11.15
CA ILE A 87 -17.92 12.56 -10.60
C ILE A 87 -18.89 13.71 -10.95
N LEU A 88 -18.50 14.97 -10.70
CA LEU A 88 -19.33 16.14 -11.01
C LEU A 88 -19.64 16.23 -12.51
N LYS A 89 -18.66 16.01 -13.38
CA LYS A 89 -18.87 15.98 -14.84
C LYS A 89 -19.84 14.90 -15.28
N LYS A 90 -19.79 13.71 -14.66
CA LYS A 90 -20.75 12.64 -14.94
C LYS A 90 -22.16 13.01 -14.47
N ALA A 91 -22.28 13.64 -13.30
CA ALA A 91 -23.57 14.11 -12.79
C ALA A 91 -24.18 15.19 -13.71
N THR A 92 -23.42 16.21 -14.11
CA THR A 92 -23.93 17.25 -15.02
C THR A 92 -24.32 16.67 -16.38
N ALA A 93 -23.55 15.74 -16.93
CA ALA A 93 -23.90 15.06 -18.17
C ALA A 93 -25.18 14.20 -18.05
N TYR A 94 -25.41 13.60 -16.87
CA TYR A 94 -26.64 12.86 -16.59
C TYR A 94 -27.85 13.82 -16.56
N PHE A 95 -27.79 14.89 -15.77
CA PHE A 95 -28.89 15.86 -15.67
C PHE A 95 -29.17 16.60 -16.98
N ALA A 96 -28.15 16.91 -17.77
CA ALA A 96 -28.32 17.51 -19.10
C ALA A 96 -29.05 16.58 -20.09
N LYS A 97 -28.92 15.26 -19.95
CA LYS A 97 -29.65 14.29 -20.79
C LYS A 97 -31.12 14.17 -20.41
N GLU A 98 -31.45 14.22 -19.12
CA GLU A 98 -32.85 14.17 -18.65
C GLU A 98 -33.65 15.44 -18.97
N SER A 99 -32.97 16.58 -19.15
CA SER A 99 -33.59 17.87 -19.46
C SER A 99 -33.83 18.10 -20.96
N LEU A 100 -33.40 17.20 -21.84
CA LEU A 100 -33.72 17.25 -23.26
C LEU A 100 -35.12 16.65 -23.51
N PRO A 101 -36.06 17.39 -24.12
CA PRO A 101 -37.38 16.86 -24.45
C PRO A 101 -37.25 15.67 -25.42
N PRO A 102 -38.13 14.67 -25.35
CA PRO A 102 -38.13 13.60 -26.34
C PRO A 102 -38.42 14.22 -27.71
N THR A 103 -37.43 14.25 -28.59
CA THR A 103 -37.65 14.49 -30.02
C THR A 103 -38.46 13.32 -30.56
N ARG A 104 -39.79 13.45 -30.53
CA ARG A 104 -40.71 12.63 -31.33
C ARG A 104 -40.43 12.93 -32.80
N SER A 105 -39.90 11.96 -33.53
CA SER A 105 -40.08 11.83 -34.98
C SER A 105 -41.24 10.88 -35.24
#